data_AF-A0A0N9E1S7-F1
#
_entry.id   AF-A0A0N9E1S7-F1
#
_cell.length_a   1.000
_cell.length_b   1.000
_cell.length_c   1.000
_cell.angle_alpha   90.00
_cell.angle_beta   90.00
_cell.angle_gamma   90.00
#
_symmetry.space_group_name_H-M   'P 1'
#
loop_
_entity.id
_entity.type
_entity.pdbx_description
1 polymer ?
#
loop_
_entity_poly.entity_id
_entity_poly.type
_entity_poly.pdbx_seq_one_letter_code
_entity_poly.pdbx_strand_id
1 'polypeptide(L)' 'FLDGARRIDEHFYSASFDKNIPVLLGLLSVWNVSFLGFPAR' A
#
# COMPACT_ATOMS: atom_id res chain seq x y z
N PHE A 1 -10.88 14.11 -8.92
CA PHE A 1 -9.86 13.89 -7.87
C PHE A 1 -10.44 13.11 -6.69
N LEU A 2 -11.43 13.63 -5.98
CA LEU A 2 -12.04 12.98 -4.79
C LEU A 2 -12.62 11.58 -5.05
N ASP A 3 -13.19 11.37 -6.24
CA ASP A 3 -13.75 10.07 -6.61
C ASP A 3 -12.67 9.01 -6.89
N GLY A 4 -11.49 9.44 -7.37
CA GLY A 4 -10.35 8.56 -7.52
C GLY A 4 -9.77 8.12 -6.18
N ALA A 5 -9.68 9.05 -5.21
CA ALA A 5 -9.26 8.75 -3.85
C ALA A 5 -10.23 7.76 -3.18
N ARG A 6 -11.55 7.99 -3.30
CA ARG A 6 -12.57 7.08 -2.77
C ARG A 6 -12.44 5.66 -3.34
N ARG A 7 -12.18 5.51 -4.64
CA ARG A 7 -12.01 4.18 -5.25
C ARG A 7 -10.77 3.45 -4.71
N ILE A 8 -9.71 4.17 -4.37
CA ILE A 8 -8.52 3.59 -3.73
C ILE A 8 -8.84 3.17 -2.29
N ASP A 9 -9.58 3.99 -1.54
CA ASP A 9 -10.00 3.68 -0.17
C ASP A 9 -10.91 2.44 -0.13
N GLU A 10 -11.87 2.36 -1.06
CA GLU A 10 -12.75 1.19 -1.23
C GLU A 10 -11.96 -0.06 -1.63
N HIS A 11 -10.98 0.07 -2.53
CA HIS A 11 -10.08 -1.03 -2.91
C HIS A 11 -9.24 -1.50 -1.73
N PHE A 12 -8.75 -0.58 -0.89
CA PHE A 12 -8.00 -0.92 0.31
C PHE A 12 -8.83 -1.71 1.30
N TYR A 13 -10.11 -1.38 1.47
CA TYR A 13 -11.00 -2.08 2.39
C TYR A 13 -11.50 -3.43 1.86
N SER A 14 -11.82 -3.51 0.57
CA SER A 14 -12.55 -4.66 -0.01
C SER A 14 -11.67 -5.70 -0.72
N ALA A 15 -10.48 -5.33 -1.19
CA ALA A 15 -9.61 -6.24 -1.93
C ALA A 15 -8.87 -7.20 -1.01
N SER A 16 -8.79 -8.47 -1.42
CA SER A 16 -7.91 -9.47 -0.80
C SER A 16 -6.46 -8.99 -0.76
N PHE A 17 -5.72 -9.34 0.29
CA PHE A 17 -4.38 -8.82 0.55
C PHE A 17 -3.39 -9.01 -0.62
N ASP A 18 -3.50 -10.10 -1.38
CA ASP A 18 -2.68 -10.40 -2.56
C ASP A 18 -2.96 -9.48 -3.76
N LYS A 19 -4.10 -8.78 -3.78
CA LYS A 19 -4.50 -7.83 -4.83
C LYS A 19 -4.61 -6.40 -4.32
N ASN A 20 -4.31 -6.18 -3.05
CA ASN A 20 -4.43 -4.88 -2.42
C ASN A 20 -3.15 -4.09 -2.62
N ILE A 21 -3.14 -3.28 -3.68
CA ILE A 21 -2.00 -2.44 -4.09
C ILE A 21 -1.44 -1.61 -2.91
N PRO A 22 -2.26 -0.87 -2.13
CA PRO A 22 -1.74 -0.14 -0.98
C PRO A 22 -1.09 -1.02 0.10
N VAL A 23 -1.63 -2.22 0.36
CA VAL A 23 -1.03 -3.16 1.33
C VAL A 23 0.32 -3.66 0.84
N LEU A 24 0.41 -4.08 -0.42
CA LEU A 24 1.66 -4.56 -1.00
C LEU A 24 2.75 -3.48 -1.02
N LEU A 25 2.38 -2.23 -1.35
CA LEU A 25 3.28 -1.08 -1.28
C LEU A 25 3.75 -0.79 0.15
N GLY A 26 2.85 -0.92 1.14
CA GLY A 26 3.20 -0.79 2.55
C GLY A 26 4.18 -1.88 3.01
N LEU A 27 3.92 -3.13 2.66
CA LEU A 27 4.82 -4.26 2.98
C LEU A 27 6.19 -4.11 2.30
N LEU A 28 6.21 -3.66 1.04
CA LEU A 28 7.46 -3.37 0.34
C LEU A 28 8.24 -2.25 1.01
N SER A 29 7.55 -1.21 1.49
CA SER A 29 8.16 -0.11 2.25
C SER A 29 8.75 -0.61 3.56
N VAL A 30 8.02 -1.44 4.32
CA VAL A 30 8.52 -2.07 5.54
C VAL A 30 9.73 -2.96 5.24
N TRP A 31 9.69 -3.75 4.17
CA TRP A 31 10.82 -4.56 3.75
C TRP A 31 12.06 -3.71 3.42
N ASN A 32 11.88 -2.64 2.64
CA ASN A 32 12.95 -1.70 2.30
C ASN A 32 13.58 -1.05 3.54
N VAL A 33 12.76 -0.67 4.51
CA VAL A 33 13.24 -0.07 5.77
C VAL A 33 13.96 -1.11 6.64
N SER A 34 13.34 -2.26 6.87
CA SER A 34 13.81 -3.26 7.83
C SER A 34 15.02 -4.06 7.34
N PHE A 35 15.11 -4.33 6.02
CA PHE A 35 16.14 -5.21 5.47
C PHE A 35 17.16 -4.49 4.60
N LEU A 36 16.77 -3.43 3.90
CA LEU A 36 17.66 -2.70 3.00
C LEU A 36 18.16 -1.37 3.59
N GLY A 37 17.65 -0.96 4.75
CA GLY A 37 18.08 0.26 5.43
C GLY A 37 17.74 1.55 4.67
N PHE A 38 16.86 1.47 3.66
CA PHE A 38 16.37 2.65 2.96
C PHE A 38 15.13 3.18 3.68
N PRO A 39 15.20 4.31 4.38
CA PRO A 39 14.05 4.87 5.07
C PRO A 39 12.96 5.22 4.04
N ALA A 40 11.77 4.67 4.23
CA ALA A 40 10.57 5.12 3.53
C ALA A 40 10.34 6.58 3.95
N ARG A 41 10.42 7.51 3.00
CA ARG A 41 10.23 8.94 3.22
C ARG A 41 9.00 9.41 2.48
#